data_AF-A0A3C0QPN6-F1
#
_entry.id   AF-A0A3C0QPN6-F1
#
_cell.length_a   1.000
_cell.length_b   1.000
_cell.length_c   1.000
_cell.angle_alpha   90.00
_cell.angle_beta   90.00
_cell.angle_gamma   90.00
#
_symmetry.space_group_name_H-M   'P 1'
#
loop_
_entity.id
_entity.type
_entity.pdbx_description
1 polymer ?
#
loop_
_entity_poly.entity_id
_entity_poly.type
_entity_poly.pdbx_seq_one_letter_code
_entity_poly.pdbx_strand_id
1 'polypeptide(L)' 'MITLRIAELLEEKNLTRYWLAQQTGIKYQTIDGYYKNKIVRYDSYILDKICHALHCTPAELFYYDDEES' A
#
# COMPACT_ATOMS: atom_id res chain seq x y z
N MET A 1 -5.47 5.87 -14.18
CA MET A 1 -4.37 4.96 -13.79
C MET A 1 -4.66 4.33 -12.42
N ILE A 2 -4.35 3.05 -12.21
CA ILE A 2 -4.53 2.39 -10.91
C ILE A 2 -3.38 2.74 -9.97
N THR A 3 -3.72 3.26 -8.78
CA THR A 3 -2.77 3.74 -7.77
C THR A 3 -3.13 3.19 -6.39
N LEU A 4 -2.14 3.00 -5.52
CA LEU A 4 -2.31 2.53 -4.13
C LEU A 4 -2.52 3.69 -3.17
N ARG A 5 -3.45 3.51 -2.22
CA ARG A 5 -3.79 4.46 -1.14
C ARG A 5 -3.04 4.19 0.17
N ILE A 6 -1.89 3.51 0.12
CA ILE A 6 -1.16 3.10 1.34
C ILE A 6 -0.78 4.30 2.21
N ALA A 7 -0.43 5.44 1.59
CA ALA A 7 -0.09 6.65 2.35
C ALA A 7 -1.26 7.16 3.20
N GLU A 8 -2.43 7.30 2.57
CA GLU A 8 -3.67 7.74 3.22
C GLU A 8 -4.10 6.76 4.32
N LEU A 9 -4.12 5.45 4.02
CA LEU A 9 -4.53 4.42 4.99
C LEU A 9 -3.62 4.37 6.22
N LEU A 10 -2.32 4.65 6.06
CA LEU A 10 -1.40 4.75 7.18
C LEU A 10 -1.64 6.01 8.00
N GLU A 11 -1.90 7.15 7.35
CA GLU A 11 -2.20 8.42 8.02
C GLU A 11 -3.50 8.33 8.83
N GLU A 12 -4.58 7.82 8.24
CA GLU A 12 -5.88 7.61 8.89
C GLU A 12 -5.78 6.75 10.15
N LYS A 13 -4.84 5.79 10.17
CA LYS A 13 -4.62 4.86 11.29
C LYS A 13 -3.49 5.31 12.22
N ASN A 14 -2.85 6.46 11.95
CA ASN A 14 -1.67 6.97 12.67
C ASN A 14 -0.51 5.94 12.74
N LEU A 15 -0.25 5.26 11.62
CA LEU A 15 0.75 4.21 11.46
C LEU A 15 1.90 4.68 10.57
N THR A 16 3.08 4.06 10.75
CA THR A 16 4.27 4.40 9.95
C THR A 16 4.55 3.34 8.89
N ARG A 17 5.27 3.72 7.83
CA ARG A 17 5.83 2.76 6.85
C ARG A 17 6.69 1.69 7.50
N TYR A 18 7.44 2.05 8.54
CA TYR A 18 8.26 1.12 9.29
C TYR A 18 7.40 0.08 10.02
N TRP A 19 6.31 0.52 10.67
CA TRP A 19 5.34 -0.39 11.27
C TRP A 19 4.78 -1.37 10.24
N LEU A 20 4.41 -0.89 9.05
CA LEU A 20 3.87 -1.74 7.99
C LEU A 20 4.88 -2.79 7.52
N ALA A 21 6.15 -2.42 7.37
CA ALA A 21 7.23 -3.36 7.05
C ALA A 21 7.41 -4.43 8.13
N GLN A 22 7.31 -4.06 9.41
CA GLN A 22 7.38 -5.02 10.52
C GLN A 22 6.18 -5.98 10.51
N GLN A 23 4.96 -5.46 10.37
CA GLN A 23 3.73 -6.28 10.41
C GLN A 23 3.61 -7.23 9.22
N THR A 24 4.03 -6.79 8.03
CA THR A 24 3.98 -7.62 6.82
C THR A 24 5.14 -8.60 6.72
N GLY A 25 6.23 -8.38 7.47
CA GLY A 25 7.49 -9.10 7.31
C GLY A 25 8.21 -8.79 5.98
N ILE A 26 7.79 -7.74 5.27
CA ILE A 26 8.34 -7.35 3.97
C ILE A 26 9.44 -6.31 4.19
N LYS A 27 10.49 -6.38 3.36
CA LYS A 27 11.61 -5.43 3.41
C LYS A 27 11.09 -3.98 3.28
N TYR A 28 11.63 -3.09 4.11
CA TYR A 28 11.23 -1.68 4.13
C TYR A 28 11.32 -1.02 2.75
N GLN A 29 12.35 -1.31 1.95
CA GLN A 29 12.51 -0.76 0.60
C GLN A 29 11.34 -1.14 -0.33
N THR A 30 10.83 -2.36 -0.20
CA THR A 30 9.67 -2.82 -0.95
C THR A 30 8.43 -2.05 -0.48
N ILE A 31 8.17 -1.99 0.82
CA ILE A 31 7.05 -1.19 1.38
C ILE A 31 7.12 0.28 0.97
N ASP A 32 8.31 0.90 1.00
CA ASP A 32 8.51 2.29 0.57
C ASP A 32 8.21 2.47 -0.92
N GLY A 33 8.52 1.48 -1.76
CA GLY A 33 8.15 1.48 -3.18
C GLY A 33 6.63 1.43 -3.39
N TYR A 34 5.93 0.54 -2.68
CA TYR A 34 4.46 0.44 -2.73
C TYR A 34 3.79 1.71 -2.17
N TYR A 35 4.29 2.24 -1.05
CA TYR A 35 3.82 3.49 -0.45
C TYR A 35 3.94 4.68 -1.41
N LYS A 36 5.07 4.79 -2.13
CA LYS A 36 5.35 5.89 -3.06
C LYS A 36 4.79 5.66 -4.47
N ASN A 37 4.02 4.59 -4.70
CA ASN A 37 3.52 4.22 -6.02
C ASN A 37 4.61 4.10 -7.11
N LYS A 38 5.82 3.64 -6.73
CA LYS A 38 6.94 3.44 -7.67
C LYS A 38 6.93 2.06 -8.34
N ILE A 39 5.97 1.21 -7.97
CA ILE A 39 5.86 -0.17 -8.44
C ILE A 39 4.84 -0.23 -9.57
N VAL A 40 5.27 -0.73 -10.73
CA VAL A 40 4.41 -0.87 -11.93
C VAL A 40 3.71 -2.23 -11.96
N ARG A 41 4.33 -3.27 -11.39
CA ARG A 41 3.76 -4.63 -11.33
C ARG A 41 3.49 -5.01 -9.89
N TYR A 42 2.21 -5.17 -9.56
CA TYR A 42 1.81 -5.56 -8.24
C TYR A 42 1.94 -7.07 -8.04
N ASP A 43 2.53 -7.45 -6.91
CA ASP A 43 2.64 -8.83 -6.46
C ASP A 43 1.48 -9.14 -5.52
N SER A 44 0.69 -10.17 -5.85
CA SER A 44 -0.51 -10.53 -5.08
C SER A 44 -0.20 -10.94 -3.63
N TYR A 45 0.95 -11.56 -3.36
CA TYR A 45 1.38 -11.92 -2.02
C TYR A 45 1.68 -10.68 -1.18
N ILE A 46 2.32 -9.67 -1.79
CA ILE A 46 2.60 -8.40 -1.09
C ILE A 46 1.30 -7.66 -0.79
N LEU A 47 0.38 -7.57 -1.76
CA LEU A 47 -0.92 -6.93 -1.58
C LEU A 47 -1.75 -7.62 -0.49
N ASP A 48 -1.79 -8.95 -0.48
CA ASP A 48 -2.48 -9.74 0.55
C ASP A 48 -1.97 -9.41 1.96
N LYS A 49 -0.65 -9.38 2.14
CA LYS A 49 -0.03 -9.01 3.42
C LYS A 49 -0.36 -7.58 3.84
N ILE A 50 -0.36 -6.63 2.90
CA ILE A 50 -0.69 -5.23 3.17
C ILE A 50 -2.17 -5.09 3.58
N CYS A 51 -3.08 -5.69 2.82
CA CYS A 51 -4.52 -5.72 3.14
C CYS A 51 -4.76 -6.29 4.54
N HIS A 52 -4.11 -7.42 4.86
CA HIS A 52 -4.23 -8.05 6.17
C HIS A 52 -3.70 -7.15 7.29
N ALA A 53 -2.52 -6.56 7.11
CA ALA A 53 -1.90 -5.69 8.12
C ALA A 53 -2.68 -4.40 8.36
N LEU A 54 -3.25 -3.80 7.32
CA LEU A 54 -4.03 -2.56 7.42
C LEU A 54 -5.50 -2.81 7.77
N HIS A 55 -5.93 -4.07 7.83
CA HIS A 55 -7.34 -4.47 7.95
C HIS A 55 -8.22 -3.75 6.92
N CYS A 56 -7.80 -3.80 5.65
CA CYS A 56 -8.56 -3.25 4.53
C CYS A 56 -8.78 -4.28 3.43
N THR A 57 -9.75 -3.98 2.58
CA THR A 57 -10.05 -4.75 1.37
C THR A 57 -9.22 -4.24 0.18
N PRO A 58 -9.04 -5.05 -0.87
CA PRO A 58 -8.39 -4.58 -2.10
C PRO A 58 -9.07 -3.36 -2.72
N ALA A 59 -10.40 -3.25 -2.61
CA ALA A 59 -11.16 -2.11 -3.13
C ALA A 59 -10.87 -0.80 -2.37
N GLU A 60 -10.51 -0.87 -1.09
CA GLU A 60 -10.09 0.29 -0.31
C GLU A 60 -8.60 0.62 -0.52
N LEU A 61 -7.78 -0.41 -0.81
CA LEU A 61 -6.34 -0.26 -1.02
C LEU A 61 -6.01 0.42 -2.36
N PHE A 62 -6.82 0.19 -3.39
CA PHE A 62 -6.65 0.77 -4.71
C PHE A 62 -7.64 1.90 -4.98
N TYR A 63 -7.21 2.87 -5.78
CA TYR A 63 -8.12 3.76 -6.49
C TYR A 63 -7.74 3.83 -7.96
N TYR A 64 -8.73 4.22 -8.75
CA TYR A 64 -8.53 4.59 -10.13
C TYR A 64 -8.49 6.11 -10.21
N ASP A 65 -7.33 6.63 -10.59
CA ASP A 65 -7.11 8.04 -10.85
C ASP A 65 -7.48 8.34 -12.31
N ASP A 66 -8.58 9.03 -12.55
CA ASP A 66 -9.03 9.36 -13.91
C ASP A 66 -8.52 10.72 -14.40
N GLU A 67 -7.56 11.34 -13.70
CA GLU A 67 -7.01 12.63 -14.14
C GLU A 67 -6.07 12.45 -15.35
N GLU A 68 -6.65 12.57 -16.55
CA GLU A 68 -6.03 13.37 -17.61
C GLU A 68 -6.17 14.85 -17.21
N SER A 69 -5.17 15.41 -16.56
CA SER A 69 -5.02 16.87 -16.38
C SER A 69 -3.60 17.32 -16.70
#